data_AF-A0AAP6ZNM6-F1
#
_entry.id   AF-A0AAP6ZNM6-F1
#
_cell.length_a   1.000
_cell.length_b   1.000
_cell.length_c   1.000
_cell.angle_alpha   90.00
_cell.angle_beta   90.00
_cell.angle_gamma   90.00
#
_symmetry.space_group_name_H-M   'P 1'
#
loop_
_entity.id
_entity.type
_entity.pdbx_description
1 polymer ?
#
loop_
_entity_poly.entity_id
_entity_poly.type
_entity_poly.pdbx_seq_one_letter_code
_entity_poly.pdbx_strand_id
1 'polypeptide(L)'
;MQLVCKFVPGNAVSRDVLDYILSPDECIGQLSRTRNLQDVLRQLPKPLSDAIPQSAKKDIHSLLSNIKQRLVRVEWVALSSFARRTPLSDTQLQAYPALKMRVDEFASEQPKKVVKANYDTVTDDVPLARNLSFTPVEPSPDKKIVVEFAGQWPNNAAYLMLSETDTQKEKIAKPRKDSSKNHRSVSVFKSLEEEPRNLYLAIPLSGSATPLKLLLAENVEPVDSSDEMDEWDNVLVPILPVLNGDDTSEMLESGYFYIVWNNKVWRELEVTSKSYFADVDIDFYRNQDPVSAKKLRHIDIDGGTLVQDYYVGEEPFEVIQGGKSVYKGALSTDQTARVFGLVDEEVEVIFTDLELEPFTLTTKESPFKAGTSGERIAQGVPLPHIWVPYKVAGEVQSECYLHYSAERLTSTQLSELESDPASIAEPLTDLEMYSSNQSFDNAGNLVRAVPKTSTQAASGALVNSQNNCNIAAVKMAPKGALPCLRYLYEESVDQEDDFFALRCRENEWMSKSFMRAAQLDDEGYKTFYFSFPPPEVETVDLVRGAHSNPGAGTQHLIVMEEGIPVSKLLG
;
A
#
# COMPACT_ATOMS: atom_id res chain seq x y z
N MET A 1 22.01 13.18 38.58
CA MET A 1 20.71 13.77 38.91
C MET A 1 20.44 14.89 37.93
N GLN A 2 19.36 14.77 37.16
CA GLN A 2 18.91 15.82 36.24
C GLN A 2 18.16 16.88 37.08
N LEU A 3 18.40 18.16 36.82
CA LEU A 3 17.69 19.23 37.51
C LEU A 3 16.19 19.15 37.19
N VAL A 4 15.33 19.22 38.20
CA VAL A 4 13.86 19.22 38.05
C VAL A 4 13.31 20.64 38.00
N CYS A 5 14.15 21.61 37.61
CA CYS A 5 13.75 22.99 37.44
C CYS A 5 14.33 23.67 36.19
N LYS A 6 13.55 24.60 35.63
CA LYS A 6 13.85 25.43 34.46
C LYS A 6 13.82 26.89 34.89
N PHE A 7 14.69 27.73 34.33
CA PHE A 7 14.72 29.17 34.62
C PHE A 7 14.13 29.96 33.45
N VAL A 8 13.24 30.89 33.76
CA VAL A 8 12.61 31.80 32.80
C VAL A 8 12.88 33.24 33.24
N PRO A 9 13.19 34.17 32.32
CA PRO A 9 13.30 35.59 32.66
C PRO A 9 12.00 36.11 33.30
N GLY A 10 12.08 36.93 34.35
CA GLY A 10 10.89 37.39 35.09
C GLY A 10 9.89 38.21 34.26
N ASN A 11 10.35 38.83 33.17
CA ASN A 11 9.50 39.54 32.21
C ASN A 11 8.80 38.60 31.20
N ALA A 12 9.23 37.35 31.08
CA ALA A 12 8.69 36.36 30.13
C ALA A 12 7.77 35.31 30.80
N VAL A 13 7.48 35.49 32.09
CA VAL A 13 6.54 34.64 32.84
C VAL A 13 5.11 35.05 32.47
N SER A 14 4.23 34.06 32.29
CA SER A 14 2.80 34.25 32.00
C SER A 14 1.93 33.50 33.03
N ARG A 15 0.62 33.73 33.01
CA ARG A 15 -0.34 33.00 33.85
C ARG A 15 -0.23 31.47 33.74
N ASP A 16 0.12 30.95 32.56
CA ASP A 16 0.15 29.50 32.27
C ASP A 16 1.21 28.73 33.08
N VAL A 17 2.19 29.43 33.66
CA VAL A 17 3.27 28.81 34.44
C VAL A 17 3.14 28.99 35.95
N LEU A 18 2.06 29.60 36.44
CA LEU A 18 1.82 29.87 37.87
C LEU A 18 1.91 28.61 38.73
N ASP A 19 1.31 27.51 38.26
CA ASP A 19 1.30 26.24 38.99
C ASP A 19 2.66 25.56 39.02
N TYR A 20 3.65 26.06 38.27
CA TYR A 20 4.99 25.49 38.18
C TYR A 20 6.03 26.32 38.97
N ILE A 21 5.70 27.50 39.50
CA ILE A 21 6.68 28.41 40.12
C ILE A 21 7.31 27.78 41.37
N LEU A 22 8.65 27.84 41.49
CA LEU A 22 9.44 27.51 42.67
C LEU A 22 9.78 28.75 43.48
N SER A 23 9.68 28.70 44.81
CA SER A 23 10.24 29.75 45.66
C SER A 23 11.78 29.74 45.55
N PRO A 24 12.45 30.89 45.77
CA PRO A 24 13.91 30.96 45.79
C PRO A 24 14.55 29.89 46.69
N ASP A 25 14.03 29.65 47.90
CA ASP A 25 14.60 28.65 48.81
C ASP A 25 14.36 27.20 48.35
N GLU A 26 13.20 26.89 47.76
CA GLU A 26 12.98 25.55 47.17
C GLU A 26 13.92 25.30 45.99
N CYS A 27 14.13 26.30 45.13
CA CYS A 27 15.06 26.20 44.01
C CYS A 27 16.50 26.00 44.50
N ILE A 28 16.95 26.79 45.48
CA ILE A 28 18.30 26.63 46.04
C ILE A 28 18.43 25.31 46.79
N GLY A 29 17.39 24.85 47.47
CA GLY A 29 17.35 23.54 48.13
C GLY A 29 17.45 22.36 47.16
N GLN A 30 17.00 22.52 45.92
CA GLN A 30 17.23 21.53 44.85
C GLN A 30 18.66 21.63 44.30
N LEU A 31 19.15 22.83 44.03
CA LEU A 31 20.50 23.06 43.49
C LEU A 31 21.61 22.67 44.48
N SER A 32 21.39 22.84 45.78
CA SER A 32 22.37 22.50 46.83
C SER A 32 22.65 21.00 46.95
N ARG A 33 21.77 20.15 46.40
CA ARG A 33 21.97 18.69 46.32
C ARG A 33 23.04 18.31 45.30
N THR A 34 23.32 19.19 44.35
CA THR A 34 24.38 19.01 43.37
C THR A 34 25.72 19.36 44.00
N ARG A 35 26.62 18.38 44.16
CA ARG A 35 27.92 18.56 44.82
C ARG A 35 28.98 19.25 43.95
N ASN A 36 28.72 19.42 42.66
CA ASN A 36 29.69 19.90 41.68
C ASN A 36 29.24 21.23 41.04
N LEU A 37 30.12 22.23 41.11
CA LEU A 37 29.89 23.57 40.58
C LEU A 37 29.67 23.58 39.06
N GLN A 38 30.39 22.74 38.31
CA GLN A 38 30.26 22.68 36.85
C GLN A 38 28.91 22.12 36.40
N ASP A 39 28.34 21.21 37.19
CA ASP A 39 27.03 20.62 36.87
C ASP A 39 25.90 21.63 37.06
N VAL A 40 25.99 22.50 38.08
CA VAL A 40 25.07 23.62 38.26
C VAL A 40 25.17 24.59 37.07
N LEU A 41 26.39 25.00 36.69
CA LEU A 41 26.59 25.94 35.58
C LEU A 41 26.09 25.42 34.22
N ARG A 42 26.25 24.11 33.95
CA ARG A 42 25.74 23.47 32.73
C ARG A 42 24.21 23.47 32.63
N GLN A 43 23.53 23.55 33.76
CA GLN A 43 22.07 23.46 33.85
C GLN A 43 21.39 24.85 33.84
N LEU A 44 22.16 25.93 34.00
CA LEU A 44 21.64 27.29 33.89
C LEU A 44 21.54 27.71 32.42
N PRO A 45 20.48 28.44 32.02
CA PRO A 45 20.45 29.12 30.73
C PRO A 45 21.69 30.02 30.58
N LYS A 46 22.29 30.05 29.37
CA LYS A 46 23.45 30.89 29.07
C LYS A 46 23.29 32.35 29.54
N PRO A 47 22.15 33.04 29.30
CA PRO A 47 21.97 34.42 29.75
C PRO A 47 22.02 34.58 31.28
N LEU A 48 21.52 33.59 32.03
CA LEU A 48 21.60 33.59 33.50
C LEU A 48 23.03 33.30 33.97
N SER A 49 23.70 32.34 33.34
CA SER A 49 25.10 32.01 33.64
C SER A 49 26.02 33.19 33.39
N ASP A 50 25.85 33.91 32.28
CA ASP A 50 26.68 35.06 31.90
C ASP A 50 26.47 36.26 32.83
N ALA A 51 25.26 36.42 33.37
CA ALA A 51 24.97 37.48 34.32
C ALA A 51 25.67 37.25 35.68
N ILE A 52 26.01 36.02 36.05
CA ILE A 52 26.69 35.73 37.32
C ILE A 52 28.16 36.17 37.26
N PRO A 53 28.65 37.00 38.20
CA PRO A 53 30.04 37.46 38.23
C PRO A 53 31.03 36.29 38.26
N GLN A 54 32.18 36.43 37.57
CA GLN A 54 33.22 35.40 37.55
C GLN A 54 33.78 35.08 38.95
N SER A 55 33.76 36.05 39.87
CA SER A 55 34.12 35.83 41.28
C SER A 55 33.17 34.84 41.98
N ALA A 56 31.89 34.84 41.62
CA ALA A 56 30.87 33.94 42.18
C ALA A 56 30.90 32.53 41.58
N LYS A 57 31.60 32.32 40.45
CA LYS A 57 31.79 31.00 39.82
C LYS A 57 32.97 30.20 40.38
N LYS A 58 33.64 30.71 41.41
CA LYS A 58 34.80 30.05 42.05
C LYS A 58 34.42 29.06 43.15
N ASP A 59 33.26 29.25 43.76
CA ASP A 59 32.79 28.47 44.90
C ASP A 59 31.27 28.24 44.80
N ILE A 60 30.82 27.06 45.21
CA ILE A 60 29.42 26.64 45.05
C ILE A 60 28.47 27.45 45.95
N HIS A 61 28.90 27.82 47.15
CA HIS A 61 28.08 28.64 48.05
C HIS A 61 27.91 30.05 47.49
N SER A 62 29.00 30.62 46.96
CA SER A 62 28.99 31.92 46.28
C SER A 62 28.10 31.93 45.03
N LEU A 63 28.12 30.84 44.25
CA LEU A 63 27.28 30.63 43.07
C LEU A 63 25.80 30.55 43.45
N LEU A 64 25.44 29.69 44.40
CA LEU A 64 24.06 29.51 44.86
C LEU A 64 23.50 30.79 45.49
N SER A 65 24.33 31.53 46.23
CA SER A 65 23.95 32.83 46.80
C SER A 65 23.62 33.86 45.71
N ASN A 66 24.40 33.92 44.64
CA ASN A 66 24.13 34.80 43.50
C ASN A 66 22.87 34.40 42.72
N ILE A 67 22.65 33.10 42.52
CA ILE A 67 21.41 32.60 41.91
C ILE A 67 20.22 32.99 42.78
N LYS A 68 20.31 32.79 44.11
CA LYS A 68 19.27 33.17 45.07
C LYS A 68 18.92 34.64 44.96
N GLN A 69 19.92 35.52 44.93
CA GLN A 69 19.70 36.98 44.82
C GLN A 69 18.93 37.37 43.56
N ARG A 70 19.22 36.74 42.42
CA ARG A 70 18.53 37.00 41.15
C ARG A 70 17.08 36.50 41.15
N LEU A 71 16.83 35.36 41.81
CA LEU A 71 15.48 34.83 42.02
C LEU A 71 14.66 35.72 42.97
N VAL A 72 15.27 36.20 44.06
CA VAL A 72 14.62 37.12 45.03
C VAL A 72 14.27 38.45 44.37
N ARG A 73 15.09 38.93 43.44
CA ARG A 73 14.81 40.14 42.64
C ARG A 73 13.85 39.93 41.48
N VAL A 74 13.43 38.68 41.22
CA VAL A 74 12.55 38.31 40.09
C VAL A 74 13.15 38.72 38.73
N GLU A 75 14.47 38.79 38.64
CA GLU A 75 15.14 38.87 37.33
C GLU A 75 14.94 37.55 36.58
N TRP A 76 14.90 36.45 37.34
CA TRP A 76 14.62 35.11 36.88
C TRP A 76 13.62 34.44 37.82
N VAL A 77 12.79 33.57 37.26
CA VAL A 77 11.85 32.72 38.00
C VAL A 77 12.20 31.27 37.71
N ALA A 78 12.28 30.46 38.76
CA ALA A 78 12.49 29.04 38.67
C ALA A 78 11.13 28.33 38.55
N LEU A 79 11.01 27.41 37.60
CA LEU A 79 9.82 26.59 37.34
C LEU A 79 10.17 25.13 37.57
N SER A 80 9.30 24.37 38.21
CA SER A 80 9.43 22.92 38.32
C SER A 80 9.03 22.25 37.00
N SER A 81 9.54 21.04 36.76
CA SER A 81 9.07 20.17 35.68
C SER A 81 7.64 19.65 35.90
N PHE A 82 7.10 19.77 37.10
CA PHE A 82 5.76 19.28 37.46
C PHE A 82 4.92 20.41 38.07
N ALA A 83 3.62 20.42 37.73
CA ALA A 83 2.67 21.33 38.36
C ALA A 83 2.54 21.00 39.85
N ARG A 84 2.49 22.02 40.69
CA ARG A 84 2.20 21.87 42.10
C ARG A 84 0.76 21.42 42.29
N ARG A 85 0.54 20.54 43.26
CA ARG A 85 -0.81 20.18 43.72
C ARG A 85 -1.50 21.31 44.47
N THR A 86 -0.70 22.19 45.09
CA THR A 86 -1.17 23.37 45.82
C THR A 86 -0.34 24.59 45.39
N PRO A 87 -0.97 25.70 44.99
CA PRO A 87 -0.27 26.95 44.70
C PRO A 87 0.61 27.41 45.87
N LEU A 88 1.59 28.26 45.59
CA LEU A 88 2.39 28.90 46.64
C LEU A 88 1.49 29.67 47.60
N SER A 89 1.61 29.40 48.90
CA SER A 89 0.79 30.08 49.90
C SER A 89 1.24 31.52 50.09
N ASP A 90 0.32 32.38 50.52
CA ASP A 90 0.63 33.77 50.89
C ASP A 90 1.74 33.88 51.93
N THR A 91 1.81 32.93 52.86
CA THR A 91 2.87 32.83 53.88
C THR A 91 4.25 32.51 53.29
N GLN A 92 4.32 31.70 52.22
CA GLN A 92 5.56 31.42 51.50
C GLN A 92 6.00 32.62 50.64
N LEU A 93 5.04 33.34 50.08
CA LEU A 93 5.28 34.53 49.25
C LEU A 93 5.65 35.77 50.07
N GLN A 94 5.27 35.85 51.36
CA GLN A 94 5.66 36.94 52.26
C GLN A 94 7.18 37.11 52.38
N ALA A 95 7.95 36.02 52.31
CA ALA A 95 9.41 36.07 52.35
C ALA A 95 10.04 36.68 51.07
N TYR A 96 9.28 36.81 49.99
CA TYR A 96 9.75 37.30 48.68
C TYR A 96 8.77 38.31 48.06
N PRO A 97 8.74 39.56 48.55
CA PRO A 97 7.74 40.56 48.15
C PRO A 97 7.69 40.84 46.65
N ALA A 98 8.84 40.82 45.96
CA ALA A 98 8.90 41.03 44.52
C ALA A 98 8.25 39.85 43.75
N LEU A 99 8.46 38.62 44.21
CA LEU A 99 7.85 37.43 43.61
C LEU A 99 6.34 37.42 43.87
N LYS A 100 5.92 37.81 45.09
CA LYS A 100 4.51 37.98 45.44
C LYS A 100 3.80 38.95 44.50
N MET A 101 4.34 40.16 44.35
CA MET A 101 3.78 41.17 43.46
C MET A 101 3.62 40.66 42.02
N ARG A 102 4.62 39.92 41.52
CA ARG A 102 4.60 39.38 40.16
C ARG A 102 3.58 38.23 40.01
N VAL A 103 3.45 37.36 41.01
CA VAL A 103 2.44 36.29 41.04
C VAL A 103 1.03 36.88 41.12
N ASP A 104 0.82 37.91 41.94
CA ASP A 104 -0.46 38.61 42.07
C ASP A 104 -0.86 39.33 40.77
N GLU A 105 0.11 39.96 40.09
CA GLU A 105 -0.09 40.59 38.78
C GLU A 105 -0.57 39.57 37.73
N PHE A 106 0.09 38.42 37.62
CA PHE A 106 -0.30 37.36 36.68
C PHE A 106 -1.60 36.64 37.05
N ALA A 107 -1.89 36.49 38.35
CA ALA A 107 -3.17 35.93 38.80
C ALA A 107 -4.35 36.86 38.42
N SER A 108 -4.09 38.17 38.35
CA SER A 108 -5.07 39.18 37.93
C SER A 108 -5.26 39.30 36.41
N GLU A 109 -4.32 38.79 35.60
CA GLU A 109 -4.47 38.74 34.13
C GLU A 109 -5.61 37.81 33.74
N GLN A 110 -6.62 38.30 33.01
CA GLN A 110 -7.69 37.45 32.50
C GLN A 110 -7.12 36.37 31.55
N PRO A 111 -7.63 35.12 31.61
CA PRO A 111 -7.14 34.06 30.74
C PRO A 111 -7.23 34.50 29.27
N LYS A 112 -6.13 34.37 28.52
CA LYS A 112 -6.12 34.64 27.07
C LYS A 112 -7.15 33.73 26.40
N LYS A 113 -8.28 34.31 25.99
CA LYS A 113 -9.30 33.63 25.20
C LYS A 113 -8.68 33.23 23.86
N VAL A 114 -8.47 31.94 23.66
CA VAL A 114 -8.11 31.39 22.36
C VAL A 114 -9.34 31.49 21.47
N VAL A 115 -9.39 32.51 20.61
CA VAL A 115 -10.45 32.65 19.61
C VAL A 115 -10.18 31.63 18.50
N LYS A 116 -10.93 30.52 18.49
CA LYS A 116 -11.09 29.71 17.27
C LYS A 116 -12.10 30.43 16.35
N ALA A 117 -11.85 30.33 15.05
CA ALA A 117 -12.48 31.10 13.97
C ALA A 117 -14.01 31.28 14.05
N ASN A 118 -14.46 32.52 13.79
CA ASN A 118 -15.77 32.94 13.25
C ASN A 118 -17.03 32.18 13.68
N TYR A 119 -17.40 32.25 14.97
CA TYR A 119 -18.79 32.05 15.39
C TYR A 119 -19.25 33.25 16.21
N ASP A 120 -20.46 33.74 15.93
CA ASP A 120 -21.10 34.79 16.71
C ASP A 120 -21.32 34.32 18.16
N THR A 121 -21.06 35.20 19.11
CA THR A 121 -21.21 34.94 20.55
C THR A 121 -22.67 34.68 20.90
N VAL A 122 -22.98 33.44 21.29
CA VAL A 122 -24.24 33.10 21.95
C VAL A 122 -24.27 33.80 23.32
N THR A 123 -25.24 34.69 23.55
CA THR A 123 -25.53 35.24 24.87
C THR A 123 -26.41 34.26 25.63
N ASP A 124 -25.90 33.76 26.75
CA ASP A 124 -26.61 32.83 27.63
C ASP A 124 -27.49 33.64 28.59
N ASP A 125 -28.68 34.01 28.12
CA ASP A 125 -29.67 34.79 28.89
C ASP A 125 -30.62 33.90 29.69
N VAL A 126 -30.23 32.64 29.99
CA VAL A 126 -31.08 31.70 30.73
C VAL A 126 -30.62 31.61 32.20
N PRO A 127 -31.45 31.97 33.19
CA PRO A 127 -31.11 31.75 34.59
C PRO A 127 -30.95 30.26 34.86
N LEU A 128 -29.76 29.86 35.35
CA LEU A 128 -29.45 28.49 35.73
C LEU A 128 -30.51 27.94 36.69
N ALA A 129 -31.25 26.93 36.23
CA ALA A 129 -32.21 26.21 37.06
C ALA A 129 -31.48 25.58 38.26
N ARG A 130 -31.95 25.86 39.48
CA ARG A 130 -31.37 25.37 40.74
C ARG A 130 -31.40 23.84 40.91
N ASN A 131 -31.97 23.11 39.95
CA ASN A 131 -32.03 21.66 39.96
C ASN A 131 -31.32 21.15 38.70
N LEU A 132 -30.10 20.64 38.86
CA LEU A 132 -29.44 19.81 37.85
C LEU A 132 -30.27 18.52 37.71
N SER A 133 -31.18 18.52 36.74
CA SER A 133 -31.72 17.28 36.20
C SER A 133 -30.55 16.54 35.56
N PHE A 134 -30.01 15.53 36.26
CA PHE A 134 -29.11 14.56 35.64
C PHE A 134 -29.91 13.79 34.61
N THR A 135 -29.83 14.21 33.35
CA THR A 135 -30.25 13.37 32.22
C THR A 135 -29.17 12.30 32.08
N PRO A 136 -29.46 11.02 32.33
CA PRO A 136 -28.49 9.96 32.08
C PRO A 136 -28.06 10.08 30.61
N VAL A 137 -26.77 10.30 30.39
CA VAL A 137 -26.21 10.15 29.04
C VAL A 137 -26.36 8.68 28.73
N GLU A 138 -27.04 8.38 27.63
CA GLU A 138 -27.14 7.01 27.14
C GLU A 138 -25.72 6.43 27.09
N PRO A 139 -25.45 5.31 27.79
CA PRO A 139 -24.10 4.79 27.90
C PRO A 139 -23.56 4.59 26.49
N SER A 140 -22.39 5.16 26.21
CA SER A 140 -21.73 4.91 24.94
C SER A 140 -21.56 3.40 24.79
N PRO A 141 -21.78 2.85 23.59
CA PRO A 141 -21.66 1.41 23.37
C PRO A 141 -20.30 0.91 23.89
N ASP A 142 -20.28 -0.28 24.46
CA ASP A 142 -19.14 -0.81 25.20
C ASP A 142 -18.43 -1.94 24.46
N LYS A 143 -18.74 -2.17 23.18
CA LYS A 143 -18.06 -3.16 22.35
C LYS A 143 -16.88 -2.56 21.57
N LYS A 144 -15.98 -3.44 21.16
CA LYS A 144 -14.84 -3.13 20.28
C LYS A 144 -14.59 -4.24 19.25
N ILE A 145 -13.99 -3.84 18.12
CA ILE A 145 -13.33 -4.76 17.19
C ILE A 145 -11.85 -4.41 17.21
N VAL A 146 -11.01 -5.43 17.31
CA VAL A 146 -9.55 -5.27 17.33
C VAL A 146 -8.95 -6.06 16.18
N VAL A 147 -8.03 -5.41 15.46
CA VAL A 147 -7.20 -6.06 14.45
C VAL A 147 -5.75 -5.94 14.89
N GLU A 148 -5.11 -7.08 15.00
CA GLU A 148 -3.71 -7.24 15.36
C GLU A 148 -2.81 -7.17 14.13
N PHE A 149 -1.62 -6.63 14.37
CA PHE A 149 -0.63 -6.31 13.38
C PHE A 149 0.71 -6.86 13.87
N ALA A 150 1.30 -7.79 13.14
CA ALA A 150 2.56 -8.42 13.55
C ALA A 150 3.71 -7.41 13.49
N GLY A 151 4.18 -6.97 14.67
CA GLY A 151 5.27 -6.01 14.83
C GLY A 151 4.90 -4.57 15.18
N GLN A 152 5.90 -3.71 15.20
CA GLN A 152 5.78 -2.29 15.54
C GLN A 152 6.57 -1.45 14.54
N TRP A 153 5.87 -0.81 13.62
CA TRP A 153 6.49 -0.06 12.54
C TRP A 153 5.97 1.38 12.48
N PRO A 154 6.81 2.31 12.03
CA PRO A 154 6.39 3.68 11.78
C PRO A 154 5.62 3.80 10.46
N ASN A 155 4.65 4.73 10.42
CA ASN A 155 4.16 5.42 9.22
C ASN A 155 3.83 4.55 7.99
N ASN A 156 2.71 3.83 8.03
CA ASN A 156 2.05 3.30 6.84
C ASN A 156 0.83 4.17 6.49
N ALA A 157 0.61 4.47 5.20
CA ALA A 157 -0.51 5.29 4.76
C ALA A 157 -1.85 4.53 4.79
N ALA A 158 -1.81 3.21 4.67
CA ALA A 158 -2.95 2.33 4.78
C ALA A 158 -3.58 2.38 6.18
N TYR A 159 -4.88 2.10 6.24
CA TYR A 159 -5.64 2.04 7.48
C TYR A 159 -6.79 1.07 7.37
N LEU A 160 -7.46 0.77 8.48
CA LEU A 160 -8.62 -0.11 8.50
C LEU A 160 -9.91 0.68 8.57
N MET A 161 -10.96 0.13 7.99
CA MET A 161 -12.29 0.71 7.97
C MET A 161 -13.35 -0.36 8.26
N LEU A 162 -14.39 0.01 9.02
CA LEU A 162 -15.61 -0.78 9.19
C LEU A 162 -16.75 -0.19 8.37
N SER A 163 -17.53 -1.04 7.68
CA SER A 163 -18.73 -0.64 6.91
C SER A 163 -19.77 0.03 7.79
N GLU A 164 -20.51 1.01 7.30
CA GLU A 164 -21.70 1.52 8.00
C GLU A 164 -22.76 0.42 8.23
N THR A 165 -23.55 0.59 9.28
CA THR A 165 -24.77 -0.17 9.60
C THR A 165 -25.94 0.81 9.78
N ASP A 166 -27.14 0.29 10.01
CA ASP A 166 -28.33 1.10 10.27
C ASP A 166 -28.16 1.99 11.53
N THR A 167 -27.36 1.54 12.50
CA THR A 167 -27.15 2.23 13.78
C THR A 167 -25.85 3.02 13.82
N GLN A 168 -24.81 2.61 13.08
CA GLN A 168 -23.48 3.22 13.18
C GLN A 168 -22.85 3.54 11.82
N LYS A 169 -22.37 4.77 11.69
CA LYS A 169 -21.56 5.19 10.53
C LYS A 169 -20.26 4.40 10.41
N GLU A 170 -19.67 4.44 9.21
CA GLU A 170 -18.32 3.92 8.96
C GLU A 170 -17.32 4.45 10.00
N LYS A 171 -16.40 3.58 10.43
CA LYS A 171 -15.35 3.93 11.38
C LYS A 171 -14.00 3.58 10.79
N ILE A 172 -12.99 4.37 11.14
CA ILE A 172 -11.60 4.14 10.73
C ILE A 172 -10.72 3.89 11.95
N ALA A 173 -9.72 3.02 11.79
CA ALA A 173 -8.69 2.79 12.79
C ALA A 173 -7.32 2.66 12.12
N LYS A 174 -6.29 3.16 12.80
CA LYS A 174 -4.89 3.01 12.38
C LYS A 174 -4.15 2.15 13.40
N PRO A 175 -3.17 1.34 12.94
CA PRO A 175 -2.35 0.55 13.86
C PRO A 175 -1.63 1.47 14.83
N ARG A 176 -1.65 1.09 16.11
CA ARG A 176 -0.87 1.73 17.16
C ARG A 176 -0.09 0.67 17.90
N LYS A 177 1.13 1.02 18.32
CA LYS A 177 1.94 0.19 19.19
C LYS A 177 1.09 -0.29 20.38
N ASP A 178 1.06 -1.61 20.59
CA ASP A 178 0.46 -2.17 21.79
C ASP A 178 1.38 -1.84 22.98
N SER A 179 0.81 -1.20 24.01
CA SER A 179 1.55 -0.83 25.23
C SER A 179 1.85 -2.03 26.12
N SER A 180 1.08 -3.11 25.99
CA SER A 180 1.23 -4.34 26.79
C SER A 180 2.15 -5.36 26.12
N LYS A 181 2.22 -5.37 24.78
CA LYS A 181 2.98 -6.36 24.00
C LYS A 181 3.87 -5.72 22.96
N ASN A 182 5.18 -5.95 23.07
CA ASN A 182 6.17 -5.31 22.19
C ASN A 182 6.27 -5.94 20.78
N HIS A 183 5.74 -7.15 20.59
CA HIS A 183 5.80 -7.87 19.31
C HIS A 183 4.68 -7.49 18.34
N ARG A 184 3.70 -6.67 18.76
CA ARG A 184 2.51 -6.34 17.96
C ARG A 184 2.11 -4.88 18.04
N SER A 185 1.26 -4.50 17.08
CA SER A 185 0.45 -3.30 17.07
C SER A 185 -1.03 -3.71 17.01
N VAL A 186 -1.91 -2.82 17.45
CA VAL A 186 -3.36 -3.04 17.42
C VAL A 186 -4.08 -1.84 16.81
N SER A 187 -5.06 -2.12 15.95
CA SER A 187 -6.06 -1.16 15.51
C SER A 187 -7.36 -1.45 16.23
N VAL A 188 -7.82 -0.51 17.06
CA VAL A 188 -9.01 -0.71 17.90
C VAL A 188 -10.13 0.22 17.46
N PHE A 189 -11.24 -0.37 17.03
CA PHE A 189 -12.51 0.32 16.82
C PHE A 189 -13.30 0.27 18.13
N LYS A 190 -13.50 1.43 18.77
CA LYS A 190 -14.22 1.53 20.05
C LYS A 190 -15.64 2.03 19.86
N SER A 191 -16.44 1.86 20.91
CA SER A 191 -17.81 2.35 21.01
C SER A 191 -18.70 1.77 19.93
N LEU A 192 -18.63 0.45 19.74
CA LEU A 192 -19.43 -0.29 18.78
C LEU A 192 -20.69 -0.85 19.45
N GLU A 193 -21.79 -0.92 18.69
CA GLU A 193 -22.93 -1.76 19.06
C GLU A 193 -22.55 -3.25 18.93
N GLU A 194 -23.45 -4.15 19.30
CA GLU A 194 -23.30 -5.60 19.13
C GLU A 194 -23.42 -6.06 17.66
N GLU A 195 -23.86 -5.17 16.75
CA GLU A 195 -24.05 -5.50 15.34
C GLU A 195 -22.74 -5.89 14.63
N PRO A 196 -22.75 -6.99 13.84
CA PRO A 196 -21.58 -7.39 13.05
C PRO A 196 -21.30 -6.40 11.92
N ARG A 197 -20.03 -6.22 11.56
CA ARG A 197 -19.60 -5.24 10.54
C ARG A 197 -18.56 -5.82 9.59
N ASN A 198 -18.57 -5.36 8.34
CA ASN A 198 -17.55 -5.73 7.36
C ASN A 198 -16.27 -4.93 7.61
N LEU A 199 -15.14 -5.63 7.61
CA LEU A 199 -13.81 -5.08 7.82
C LEU A 199 -13.09 -4.92 6.48
N TYR A 200 -12.51 -3.74 6.26
CA TYR A 200 -11.78 -3.40 5.05
C TYR A 200 -10.37 -2.89 5.37
N LEU A 201 -9.43 -3.23 4.50
CA LEU A 201 -8.18 -2.51 4.31
C LEU A 201 -8.42 -1.35 3.35
N ALA A 202 -8.08 -0.13 3.77
CA ALA A 202 -8.22 1.08 2.98
C ALA A 202 -6.84 1.64 2.58
N ILE A 203 -6.62 1.77 1.27
CA ILE A 203 -5.39 2.35 0.69
C ILE A 203 -5.73 3.72 0.08
N PRO A 204 -5.15 4.83 0.58
CA PRO A 204 -5.31 6.13 -0.06
C PRO A 204 -4.84 6.10 -1.51
N LEU A 205 -5.59 6.74 -2.42
CA LEU A 205 -5.22 6.85 -3.83
C LEU A 205 -4.74 8.28 -4.14
N SER A 206 -3.70 8.40 -4.95
CA SER A 206 -3.13 9.65 -5.42
C SER A 206 -4.13 10.35 -6.33
N GLY A 207 -4.58 11.54 -5.93
CA GLY A 207 -5.54 12.34 -6.72
C GLY A 207 -7.00 11.95 -6.58
N SER A 208 -7.35 11.00 -5.69
CA SER A 208 -8.74 10.66 -5.35
C SER A 208 -9.04 10.93 -3.87
N ALA A 209 -10.27 11.37 -3.59
CA ALA A 209 -10.76 11.55 -2.22
C ALA A 209 -11.20 10.22 -1.58
N THR A 210 -11.53 9.22 -2.39
CA THR A 210 -11.96 7.89 -1.93
C THR A 210 -10.79 6.92 -1.97
N PRO A 211 -10.49 6.22 -0.86
CA PRO A 211 -9.47 5.17 -0.86
C PRO A 211 -9.94 3.95 -1.64
N LEU A 212 -8.99 3.13 -2.11
CA LEU A 212 -9.25 1.76 -2.52
C LEU A 212 -9.65 0.96 -1.26
N LYS A 213 -10.80 0.31 -1.30
CA LYS A 213 -11.37 -0.47 -0.19
C LYS A 213 -11.27 -1.96 -0.53
N LEU A 214 -10.41 -2.69 0.16
CA LEU A 214 -10.20 -4.12 0.00
C LEU A 214 -10.89 -4.85 1.15
N LEU A 215 -11.85 -5.72 0.84
CA LEU A 215 -12.55 -6.50 1.87
C LEU A 215 -11.58 -7.49 2.53
N LEU A 216 -11.58 -7.52 3.86
CA LEU A 216 -10.83 -8.47 4.69
C LEU A 216 -11.75 -9.51 5.33
N ALA A 217 -12.88 -9.09 5.89
CA ALA A 217 -13.78 -9.99 6.58
C ALA A 217 -15.21 -9.48 6.50
N GLU A 218 -16.15 -10.39 6.32
CA GLU A 218 -17.57 -10.10 6.41
C GLU A 218 -18.07 -10.40 7.82
N ASN A 219 -19.05 -9.63 8.27
CA ASN A 219 -19.79 -9.90 9.51
C ASN A 219 -18.92 -10.11 10.76
N VAL A 220 -17.88 -9.30 10.96
CA VAL A 220 -17.02 -9.38 12.15
C VAL A 220 -17.81 -8.98 13.38
N GLU A 221 -17.92 -9.91 14.34
CA GLU A 221 -18.62 -9.68 15.61
C GLU A 221 -17.79 -8.83 16.58
N PRO A 222 -18.37 -7.78 17.19
CA PRO A 222 -17.72 -7.01 18.26
C PRO A 222 -17.60 -7.77 19.58
N VAL A 223 -16.47 -7.60 20.28
CA VAL A 223 -16.22 -8.16 21.62
C VAL A 223 -16.39 -7.10 22.72
N ASP A 224 -16.39 -7.49 23.99
CA ASP A 224 -16.48 -6.53 25.09
C ASP A 224 -15.23 -5.64 25.15
N SER A 225 -15.42 -4.35 25.48
CA SER A 225 -14.30 -3.40 25.55
C SER A 225 -13.22 -3.78 26.58
N SER A 226 -13.59 -4.55 27.60
CA SER A 226 -12.70 -5.10 28.61
C SER A 226 -11.91 -6.31 28.16
N ASP A 227 -12.29 -6.97 27.06
CA ASP A 227 -11.66 -8.22 26.63
C ASP A 227 -10.26 -7.96 26.12
N GLU A 228 -9.31 -8.81 26.51
CA GLU A 228 -7.93 -8.76 26.02
C GLU A 228 -7.51 -10.17 25.65
N MET A 229 -6.96 -10.34 24.44
CA MET A 229 -6.57 -11.65 23.92
C MET A 229 -5.05 -11.77 23.80
N ASP A 230 -4.56 -13.00 23.99
CA ASP A 230 -3.16 -13.34 23.77
C ASP A 230 -2.74 -13.13 22.31
N GLU A 231 -3.62 -13.50 21.39
CA GLU A 231 -3.59 -13.16 19.96
C GLU A 231 -5.03 -12.90 19.53
N TRP A 232 -5.27 -11.85 18.74
CA TRP A 232 -6.62 -11.51 18.27
C TRP A 232 -7.05 -12.37 17.07
N ASP A 233 -8.36 -12.46 16.83
CA ASP A 233 -8.94 -13.28 15.75
C ASP A 233 -8.71 -12.70 14.35
N ASN A 234 -8.33 -11.42 14.25
CA ASN A 234 -7.98 -10.77 12.99
C ASN A 234 -6.53 -10.30 13.08
N VAL A 235 -5.63 -10.97 12.35
CA VAL A 235 -4.19 -10.70 12.34
C VAL A 235 -3.73 -10.43 10.91
N LEU A 236 -3.16 -9.25 10.70
CA LEU A 236 -2.46 -8.88 9.47
C LEU A 236 -0.96 -8.93 9.70
N VAL A 237 -0.23 -9.54 8.77
CA VAL A 237 1.23 -9.56 8.79
C VAL A 237 1.77 -8.56 7.77
N PRO A 238 2.63 -7.61 8.18
CA PRO A 238 3.41 -6.83 7.24
C PRO A 238 4.51 -7.70 6.64
N ILE A 239 4.54 -7.76 5.32
CA ILE A 239 5.57 -8.44 4.54
C ILE A 239 6.41 -7.45 3.73
N LEU A 240 7.68 -7.78 3.59
CA LEU A 240 8.66 -7.07 2.79
C LEU A 240 9.30 -8.06 1.79
N PRO A 241 8.91 -8.03 0.52
CA PRO A 241 9.54 -8.87 -0.50
C PRO A 241 11.02 -8.50 -0.68
N VAL A 242 11.91 -9.49 -0.71
CA VAL A 242 13.37 -9.29 -0.89
C VAL A 242 13.95 -10.28 -1.90
N LEU A 243 14.90 -9.82 -2.72
CA LEU A 243 15.69 -10.70 -3.59
C LEU A 243 16.85 -11.32 -2.82
N ASN A 244 17.18 -12.56 -3.19
CA ASN A 244 18.22 -13.32 -2.53
C ASN A 244 19.61 -13.02 -3.14
N GLY A 245 20.51 -12.45 -2.33
CA GLY A 245 21.97 -12.59 -2.48
C GLY A 245 22.52 -13.48 -1.36
N ASP A 246 23.67 -14.11 -1.59
CA ASP A 246 24.25 -15.12 -0.68
C ASP A 246 24.52 -14.59 0.75
N ASP A 247 24.71 -13.27 0.93
CA ASP A 247 24.91 -12.61 2.23
C ASP A 247 24.17 -11.25 2.37
N THR A 248 23.40 -10.83 1.36
CA THR A 248 22.71 -9.52 1.31
C THR A 248 21.31 -9.64 0.74
N SER A 249 20.32 -8.97 1.33
CA SER A 249 18.98 -8.82 0.75
C SER A 249 18.88 -7.53 -0.04
N GLU A 250 18.72 -7.66 -1.34
CA GLU A 250 18.46 -6.55 -2.24
C GLU A 250 16.94 -6.33 -2.38
N MET A 251 16.55 -5.07 -2.54
CA MET A 251 15.17 -4.73 -2.87
C MET A 251 15.02 -4.71 -4.38
N LEU A 252 13.80 -5.00 -4.83
CA LEU A 252 13.42 -4.75 -6.21
C LEU A 252 13.31 -3.25 -6.46
N GLU A 253 13.82 -2.80 -7.61
CA GLU A 253 13.78 -1.40 -8.03
C GLU A 253 12.62 -1.12 -9.02
N SER A 254 12.00 -2.17 -9.54
CA SER A 254 10.86 -2.13 -10.46
C SER A 254 10.09 -3.47 -10.45
N GLY A 255 8.94 -3.50 -11.12
CA GLY A 255 8.11 -4.69 -11.31
C GLY A 255 6.78 -4.63 -10.56
N TYR A 256 6.11 -5.77 -10.50
CA TYR A 256 4.75 -5.92 -9.96
C TYR A 256 4.66 -7.10 -9.00
N PHE A 257 3.92 -6.90 -7.92
CA PHE A 257 3.53 -7.95 -6.98
C PHE A 257 2.03 -8.21 -7.05
N TYR A 258 1.67 -9.47 -6.92
CA TYR A 258 0.29 -9.93 -6.87
C TYR A 258 0.08 -10.70 -5.58
N ILE A 259 -0.89 -10.26 -4.78
CA ILE A 259 -1.39 -11.03 -3.63
C ILE A 259 -2.60 -11.79 -4.10
N VAL A 260 -2.48 -13.12 -4.15
CA VAL A 260 -3.60 -14.01 -4.42
C VAL A 260 -4.12 -14.51 -3.10
N TRP A 261 -5.41 -14.30 -2.86
CA TRP A 261 -6.07 -14.73 -1.63
C TRP A 261 -7.47 -15.26 -1.97
N ASN A 262 -7.79 -16.44 -1.45
CA ASN A 262 -9.00 -17.19 -1.81
C ASN A 262 -9.15 -17.40 -3.33
N ASN A 263 -8.06 -17.81 -3.98
CA ASN A 263 -7.96 -18.03 -5.44
C ASN A 263 -8.33 -16.81 -6.30
N LYS A 264 -8.24 -15.61 -5.74
CA LYS A 264 -8.45 -14.35 -6.47
C LYS A 264 -7.28 -13.42 -6.24
N VAL A 265 -6.83 -12.72 -7.29
CA VAL A 265 -5.89 -11.62 -7.15
C VAL A 265 -6.61 -10.52 -6.39
N TRP A 266 -6.23 -10.41 -5.11
CA TRP A 266 -6.75 -9.47 -4.13
C TRP A 266 -6.04 -8.13 -4.23
N ARG A 267 -4.75 -8.12 -4.56
CA ARG A 267 -3.95 -6.90 -4.76
C ARG A 267 -2.99 -7.06 -5.93
N GLU A 268 -2.90 -6.01 -6.75
CA GLU A 268 -1.83 -5.79 -7.72
C GLU A 268 -1.07 -4.54 -7.27
N LEU A 269 0.25 -4.64 -7.10
CA LEU A 269 1.09 -3.56 -6.60
C LEU A 269 2.28 -3.32 -7.53
N GLU A 270 2.49 -2.07 -7.92
CA GLU A 270 3.69 -1.65 -8.66
C GLU A 270 4.82 -1.28 -7.69
N VAL A 271 6.04 -1.72 -8.00
CA VAL A 271 7.26 -1.30 -7.30
C VAL A 271 7.72 0.02 -7.88
N THR A 272 7.65 1.06 -7.06
CA THR A 272 8.14 2.40 -7.42
C THR A 272 9.67 2.44 -7.48
N SER A 273 10.23 3.46 -8.12
CA SER A 273 11.69 3.69 -8.22
C SER A 273 12.42 3.87 -6.88
N LYS A 274 11.69 3.93 -5.75
CA LYS A 274 12.26 3.97 -4.39
C LYS A 274 12.02 2.67 -3.60
N SER A 275 11.61 1.60 -4.29
CA SER A 275 11.24 0.30 -3.71
C SER A 275 10.05 0.33 -2.75
N TYR A 276 9.16 1.32 -2.88
CA TYR A 276 7.84 1.33 -2.22
C TYR A 276 6.79 0.66 -3.11
N PHE A 277 5.68 0.22 -2.53
CA PHE A 277 4.61 -0.51 -3.21
C PHE A 277 3.37 0.37 -3.40
N ALA A 278 2.91 0.54 -4.63
CA ALA A 278 1.72 1.33 -4.96
C ALA A 278 0.62 0.43 -5.53
N ASP A 279 -0.55 0.40 -4.90
CA ASP A 279 -1.68 -0.44 -5.33
C ASP A 279 -2.33 0.06 -6.64
N VAL A 280 -2.76 -0.91 -7.44
CA VAL A 280 -3.65 -0.75 -8.60
C VAL A 280 -5.07 -1.11 -8.17
N ASP A 281 -6.06 -0.30 -8.55
CA ASP A 281 -7.48 -0.65 -8.37
C ASP A 281 -7.90 -1.68 -9.42
N ILE A 282 -7.49 -2.94 -9.21
CA ILE A 282 -7.72 -4.03 -10.16
C ILE A 282 -9.21 -4.22 -10.47
N ASP A 283 -10.07 -4.03 -9.48
CA ASP A 283 -11.52 -4.20 -9.64
C ASP A 283 -12.12 -3.06 -10.46
N PHE A 284 -11.65 -1.81 -10.33
CA PHE A 284 -12.01 -0.73 -11.25
C PHE A 284 -11.73 -1.14 -12.70
N TYR A 285 -10.54 -1.67 -12.98
CA TYR A 285 -10.18 -2.09 -14.34
C TYR A 285 -10.95 -3.33 -14.81
N ARG A 286 -11.22 -4.30 -13.93
CA ARG A 286 -12.08 -5.46 -14.24
C ARG A 286 -13.53 -5.06 -14.53
N ASN A 287 -14.04 -4.07 -13.80
CA ASN A 287 -15.41 -3.56 -13.97
C ASN A 287 -15.51 -2.57 -15.13
N GLN A 288 -14.40 -1.97 -15.55
CA GLN A 288 -14.27 -1.22 -16.80
C GLN A 288 -13.97 -2.11 -18.01
N ASP A 289 -13.52 -3.35 -17.80
CA ASP A 289 -13.45 -4.39 -18.82
C ASP A 289 -14.90 -4.74 -19.21
N PRO A 290 -15.38 -4.27 -20.38
CA PRO A 290 -16.80 -4.22 -20.62
C PRO A 290 -17.28 -5.61 -21.00
N VAL A 291 -17.81 -6.33 -20.01
CA VAL A 291 -18.75 -7.46 -20.18
C VAL A 291 -20.03 -7.01 -20.93
N SER A 292 -20.14 -5.73 -21.31
CA SER A 292 -21.17 -5.17 -22.20
C SER A 292 -20.67 -4.62 -23.54
N ALA A 293 -19.36 -4.63 -23.83
CA ALA A 293 -18.89 -4.39 -25.20
C ALA A 293 -19.02 -5.72 -25.93
N LYS A 294 -19.83 -5.76 -26.99
CA LYS A 294 -19.91 -6.90 -27.91
C LYS A 294 -18.49 -7.45 -28.14
N LYS A 295 -18.28 -8.75 -27.91
CA LYS A 295 -17.01 -9.42 -28.19
C LYS A 295 -16.56 -9.01 -29.59
N LEU A 296 -15.32 -8.53 -29.73
CA LEU A 296 -14.79 -8.20 -31.05
C LEU A 296 -14.74 -9.46 -31.91
N ARG A 297 -15.01 -9.28 -33.20
CA ARG A 297 -15.12 -10.33 -34.21
C ARG A 297 -14.22 -9.98 -35.39
N HIS A 298 -13.93 -10.98 -36.21
CA HIS A 298 -13.17 -10.82 -37.44
C HIS A 298 -13.79 -11.67 -38.55
N ILE A 299 -13.40 -11.37 -39.79
CA ILE A 299 -13.69 -12.20 -40.96
C ILE A 299 -12.40 -12.56 -41.68
N ASP A 300 -12.44 -13.74 -42.30
CA ASP A 300 -11.45 -14.18 -43.27
C ASP A 300 -12.12 -14.11 -44.64
N ILE A 301 -11.51 -13.37 -45.56
CA ILE A 301 -11.98 -13.17 -46.92
C ILE A 301 -11.08 -14.00 -47.83
N ASP A 302 -11.69 -14.95 -48.53
CA ASP A 302 -11.05 -15.72 -49.60
C ASP A 302 -11.72 -15.38 -50.93
N GLY A 303 -11.11 -14.44 -51.66
CA GLY A 303 -11.60 -13.97 -52.94
C GLY A 303 -11.73 -15.09 -53.98
N GLY A 304 -10.86 -16.10 -53.95
CA GLY A 304 -10.96 -17.24 -54.87
C GLY A 304 -12.16 -18.15 -54.58
N THR A 305 -12.61 -18.19 -53.32
CA THR A 305 -13.85 -18.90 -52.95
C THR A 305 -15.10 -18.07 -53.28
N LEU A 306 -15.04 -16.74 -53.07
CA LEU A 306 -16.16 -15.82 -53.33
C LEU A 306 -16.38 -15.57 -54.83
N VAL A 307 -15.30 -15.47 -55.60
CA VAL A 307 -15.31 -15.17 -57.03
C VAL A 307 -14.53 -16.28 -57.75
N GLN A 308 -15.25 -17.26 -58.29
CA GLN A 308 -14.64 -18.45 -58.90
C GLN A 308 -14.26 -18.25 -60.38
N ASP A 309 -14.80 -17.23 -61.02
CA ASP A 309 -14.72 -17.06 -62.48
C ASP A 309 -13.43 -16.39 -62.95
N TYR A 310 -12.79 -15.60 -62.09
CA TYR A 310 -11.56 -14.88 -62.42
C TYR A 310 -10.77 -14.52 -61.16
N TYR A 311 -9.49 -14.22 -61.37
CA TYR A 311 -8.58 -13.83 -60.31
C TYR A 311 -8.92 -12.43 -59.78
N VAL A 312 -9.04 -12.30 -58.46
CA VAL A 312 -9.43 -11.07 -57.75
C VAL A 312 -8.36 -10.58 -56.76
N GLY A 313 -7.10 -10.96 -56.96
CA GLY A 313 -6.01 -10.48 -56.10
C GLY A 313 -5.78 -8.98 -56.28
N GLU A 314 -5.44 -8.28 -55.20
CA GLU A 314 -5.27 -6.82 -55.17
C GLU A 314 -6.57 -6.00 -55.40
N GLU A 315 -7.71 -6.66 -55.61
CA GLU A 315 -8.99 -5.99 -55.80
C GLU A 315 -9.44 -5.27 -54.51
N PRO A 316 -9.88 -4.00 -54.61
CA PRO A 316 -10.36 -3.24 -53.47
C PRO A 316 -11.74 -3.74 -53.00
N PHE A 317 -11.92 -3.74 -51.68
CA PHE A 317 -13.16 -4.14 -51.04
C PHE A 317 -13.51 -3.26 -49.84
N GLU A 318 -14.79 -3.23 -49.51
CA GLU A 318 -15.33 -2.65 -48.29
C GLU A 318 -16.06 -3.69 -47.45
N VAL A 319 -15.97 -3.55 -46.13
CA VAL A 319 -16.78 -4.32 -45.17
C VAL A 319 -17.88 -3.42 -44.63
N ILE A 320 -19.13 -3.82 -44.82
CA ILE A 320 -20.32 -3.11 -44.36
C ILE A 320 -20.88 -3.81 -43.12
N GLN A 321 -21.09 -3.02 -42.07
CA GLN A 321 -21.66 -3.45 -40.81
C GLN A 321 -22.77 -2.49 -40.39
N GLY A 322 -23.96 -3.00 -40.09
CA GLY A 322 -25.14 -2.19 -39.77
C GLY A 322 -25.49 -1.15 -40.85
N GLY A 323 -25.24 -1.48 -42.12
CA GLY A 323 -25.45 -0.60 -43.27
C GLY A 323 -24.41 0.52 -43.44
N LYS A 324 -23.28 0.46 -42.72
CA LYS A 324 -22.17 1.43 -42.82
C LYS A 324 -20.86 0.75 -43.18
N SER A 325 -20.08 1.37 -44.05
CA SER A 325 -18.70 0.96 -44.32
C SER A 325 -17.84 1.15 -43.08
N VAL A 326 -17.30 0.05 -42.54
CA VAL A 326 -16.47 0.04 -41.32
C VAL A 326 -15.00 -0.26 -41.62
N TYR A 327 -14.70 -0.83 -42.79
CA TYR A 327 -13.33 -1.10 -43.24
C TYR A 327 -13.25 -0.96 -44.76
N LYS A 328 -12.10 -0.47 -45.24
CA LYS A 328 -11.74 -0.44 -46.66
C LYS A 328 -10.32 -0.96 -46.83
N GLY A 329 -10.11 -1.86 -47.78
CA GLY A 329 -8.80 -2.43 -48.07
C GLY A 329 -8.76 -3.05 -49.45
N ALA A 330 -7.73 -3.84 -49.71
CA ALA A 330 -7.58 -4.62 -50.92
C ALA A 330 -7.19 -6.06 -50.56
N LEU A 331 -7.56 -7.02 -51.41
CA LEU A 331 -7.10 -8.39 -51.26
C LEU A 331 -5.58 -8.47 -51.45
N SER A 332 -4.93 -9.45 -50.84
CA SER A 332 -3.53 -9.77 -51.12
C SER A 332 -3.37 -10.31 -52.55
N THR A 333 -2.12 -10.45 -53.01
CA THR A 333 -1.80 -11.19 -54.25
C THR A 333 -2.27 -12.65 -54.18
N ASP A 334 -2.45 -13.22 -52.99
CA ASP A 334 -3.03 -14.56 -52.83
C ASP A 334 -4.57 -14.54 -52.79
N GLN A 335 -5.20 -13.41 -53.14
CA GLN A 335 -6.65 -13.20 -53.16
C GLN A 335 -7.30 -13.28 -51.77
N THR A 336 -6.55 -12.99 -50.71
CA THR A 336 -7.05 -13.14 -49.33
C THR A 336 -6.91 -11.86 -48.52
N ALA A 337 -7.80 -11.67 -47.56
CA ALA A 337 -7.70 -10.60 -46.57
C ALA A 337 -8.32 -11.04 -45.25
N ARG A 338 -7.91 -10.40 -44.15
CA ARG A 338 -8.56 -10.57 -42.84
C ARG A 338 -8.90 -9.21 -42.28
N VAL A 339 -10.09 -9.09 -41.71
CA VAL A 339 -10.57 -7.82 -41.15
C VAL A 339 -11.01 -8.05 -39.71
N PHE A 340 -10.34 -7.37 -38.79
CA PHE A 340 -10.57 -7.43 -37.35
C PHE A 340 -11.37 -6.22 -36.86
N GLY A 341 -11.84 -6.26 -35.61
CA GLY A 341 -12.50 -5.13 -34.95
C GLY A 341 -14.00 -5.01 -35.25
N LEU A 342 -14.61 -6.05 -35.81
CA LEU A 342 -16.04 -6.13 -36.08
C LEU A 342 -16.81 -6.45 -34.79
N VAL A 343 -18.12 -6.22 -34.76
CA VAL A 343 -18.96 -6.56 -33.58
C VAL A 343 -20.24 -7.34 -33.90
N ASP A 344 -20.63 -7.46 -35.16
CA ASP A 344 -21.83 -8.19 -35.57
C ASP A 344 -21.47 -9.60 -36.05
N GLU A 345 -22.40 -10.55 -35.88
CA GLU A 345 -22.21 -11.96 -36.24
C GLU A 345 -22.14 -12.18 -37.75
N GLU A 346 -22.65 -11.25 -38.54
CA GLU A 346 -22.60 -11.24 -40.00
C GLU A 346 -22.28 -9.84 -40.50
N VAL A 347 -21.51 -9.76 -41.58
CA VAL A 347 -21.16 -8.51 -42.28
C VAL A 347 -21.24 -8.72 -43.78
N GLU A 348 -21.37 -7.64 -44.55
CA GLU A 348 -21.35 -7.70 -46.01
C GLU A 348 -19.97 -7.27 -46.53
N VAL A 349 -19.46 -7.97 -47.53
CA VAL A 349 -18.24 -7.61 -48.26
C VAL A 349 -18.61 -7.19 -49.67
N ILE A 350 -18.15 -6.01 -50.09
CA ILE A 350 -18.42 -5.43 -51.41
C ILE A 350 -17.09 -5.16 -52.10
N PHE A 351 -16.88 -5.76 -53.27
CA PHE A 351 -15.76 -5.40 -54.15
C PHE A 351 -16.12 -4.11 -54.90
N THR A 352 -15.40 -3.02 -54.67
CA THR A 352 -15.84 -1.68 -55.11
C THR A 352 -15.68 -1.44 -56.61
N ASP A 353 -14.72 -2.14 -57.21
CA ASP A 353 -14.33 -1.95 -58.61
C ASP A 353 -14.93 -3.03 -59.51
N LEU A 354 -15.68 -3.97 -58.91
CA LEU A 354 -16.36 -5.06 -59.60
C LEU A 354 -17.88 -4.89 -59.48
N GLU A 355 -18.61 -5.12 -60.57
CA GLU A 355 -20.09 -5.13 -60.57
C GLU A 355 -20.63 -6.46 -60.03
N LEU A 356 -20.38 -6.75 -58.75
CA LEU A 356 -20.83 -7.95 -58.04
C LEU A 356 -21.88 -7.62 -56.97
N GLU A 357 -22.75 -8.58 -56.67
CA GLU A 357 -23.64 -8.47 -55.50
C GLU A 357 -22.83 -8.58 -54.20
N PRO A 358 -23.24 -7.90 -53.10
CA PRO A 358 -22.57 -8.02 -51.81
C PRO A 358 -22.58 -9.46 -51.28
N PHE A 359 -21.45 -9.90 -50.70
CA PHE A 359 -21.33 -11.21 -50.07
C PHE A 359 -21.57 -11.10 -48.57
N THR A 360 -22.54 -11.84 -48.03
CA THR A 360 -22.74 -11.94 -46.57
C THR A 360 -21.81 -13.00 -45.98
N LEU A 361 -20.94 -12.61 -45.06
CA LEU A 361 -20.01 -13.51 -44.38
C LEU A 361 -20.29 -13.56 -42.88
N THR A 362 -20.27 -14.77 -42.31
CA THR A 362 -20.34 -14.98 -40.86
C THR A 362 -18.99 -14.64 -40.23
N THR A 363 -19.02 -13.80 -39.20
CA THR A 363 -17.83 -13.39 -38.47
C THR A 363 -17.46 -14.41 -37.39
N LYS A 364 -16.17 -14.56 -37.10
CA LYS A 364 -15.62 -15.40 -36.03
C LYS A 364 -15.30 -14.54 -34.82
N GLU A 365 -15.40 -15.09 -33.60
CA GLU A 365 -14.91 -14.37 -32.42
C GLU A 365 -13.42 -14.07 -32.62
N SER A 366 -13.04 -12.80 -32.53
CA SER A 366 -11.63 -12.44 -32.52
C SER A 366 -11.02 -12.98 -31.26
N PRO A 367 -9.74 -13.41 -31.32
CA PRO A 367 -9.02 -13.62 -30.08
C PRO A 367 -9.05 -12.29 -29.26
N PHE A 368 -8.91 -12.34 -27.93
CA PHE A 368 -8.81 -11.19 -26.99
C PHE A 368 -7.89 -10.01 -27.35
N LYS A 369 -8.36 -8.92 -27.96
CA LYS A 369 -7.50 -7.74 -28.20
C LYS A 369 -6.72 -7.42 -26.91
N ALA A 370 -5.38 -7.36 -26.95
CA ALA A 370 -4.69 -6.75 -25.82
C ALA A 370 -5.13 -5.30 -25.81
N GLY A 371 -5.89 -4.96 -24.78
CA GLY A 371 -6.62 -3.71 -24.75
C GLY A 371 -5.67 -2.56 -25.01
N THR A 372 -5.85 -1.89 -26.14
CA THR A 372 -5.74 -0.42 -26.18
C THR A 372 -6.97 0.14 -25.47
N SER A 373 -7.04 -0.09 -24.16
CA SER A 373 -8.02 0.50 -23.25
C SER A 373 -7.37 0.56 -21.87
N GLY A 374 -6.82 1.72 -21.52
CA GLY A 374 -6.44 2.09 -20.16
C GLY A 374 -5.46 1.14 -19.50
N GLU A 375 -4.16 1.43 -19.62
CA GLU A 375 -3.15 0.79 -18.77
C GLU A 375 -3.62 0.82 -17.31
N ARG A 376 -3.51 -0.32 -16.61
CA ARG A 376 -3.77 -0.38 -15.18
C ARG A 376 -2.68 0.40 -14.44
N ILE A 377 -3.03 1.58 -13.93
CA ILE A 377 -2.08 2.51 -13.33
C ILE A 377 -2.07 2.29 -11.82
N ALA A 378 -0.88 2.21 -11.22
CA ALA A 378 -0.77 2.24 -9.77
C ALA A 378 -1.10 3.65 -9.27
N GLN A 379 -2.21 3.76 -8.54
CA GLN A 379 -2.68 5.02 -7.98
C GLN A 379 -2.51 5.03 -6.46
N GLY A 380 -2.32 3.89 -5.82
CA GLY A 380 -2.10 3.77 -4.38
C GLY A 380 -0.95 4.65 -3.90
N VAL A 381 -1.15 5.35 -2.79
CA VAL A 381 -0.07 6.07 -2.13
C VAL A 381 1.01 5.05 -1.75
N PRO A 382 2.28 5.26 -2.13
CA PRO A 382 3.33 4.26 -1.95
C PRO A 382 3.50 3.82 -0.49
N LEU A 383 3.50 2.51 -0.26
CA LEU A 383 3.60 1.86 1.04
C LEU A 383 5.01 1.29 1.25
N PRO A 384 5.57 1.38 2.47
CA PRO A 384 6.90 0.83 2.77
C PRO A 384 6.94 -0.70 2.81
N HIS A 385 5.80 -1.34 3.05
CA HIS A 385 5.62 -2.79 3.14
C HIS A 385 4.15 -3.14 2.87
N ILE A 386 3.90 -4.40 2.57
CA ILE A 386 2.59 -4.90 2.14
C ILE A 386 1.92 -5.58 3.34
N TRP A 387 0.65 -5.27 3.62
CA TRP A 387 -0.12 -6.02 4.61
C TRP A 387 -0.88 -7.16 3.95
N VAL A 388 -0.70 -8.37 4.48
CA VAL A 388 -1.39 -9.58 4.05
C VAL A 388 -2.19 -10.19 5.20
N PRO A 389 -3.34 -10.82 4.92
CA PRO A 389 -4.10 -11.52 5.94
C PRO A 389 -3.40 -12.80 6.34
N TYR A 390 -3.19 -12.98 7.65
CA TYR A 390 -2.69 -14.23 8.23
C TYR A 390 -3.80 -14.97 8.98
N LYS A 391 -4.57 -14.24 9.79
CA LYS A 391 -5.73 -14.77 10.50
C LYS A 391 -6.93 -13.85 10.28
N VAL A 392 -8.07 -14.42 9.94
CA VAL A 392 -9.31 -13.68 9.71
C VAL A 392 -10.44 -14.43 10.39
N ALA A 393 -11.21 -13.75 11.23
CA ALA A 393 -12.29 -14.35 12.02
C ALA A 393 -11.85 -15.63 12.79
N GLY A 394 -10.61 -15.67 13.27
CA GLY A 394 -10.03 -16.78 14.01
C GLY A 394 -9.38 -17.86 13.14
N GLU A 395 -9.62 -17.83 11.83
CA GLU A 395 -9.13 -18.84 10.89
C GLU A 395 -7.81 -18.44 10.24
N VAL A 396 -6.84 -19.35 10.23
CA VAL A 396 -5.55 -19.17 9.57
C VAL A 396 -5.73 -19.23 8.05
N GLN A 397 -5.16 -18.25 7.35
CA GLN A 397 -5.28 -18.07 5.91
C GLN A 397 -4.14 -18.81 5.20
N SER A 398 -4.31 -20.12 4.99
CA SER A 398 -3.32 -20.96 4.29
C SER A 398 -3.29 -20.75 2.76
N GLU A 399 -4.37 -20.22 2.18
CA GLU A 399 -4.50 -19.94 0.74
C GLU A 399 -4.17 -18.48 0.39
N CYS A 400 -3.06 -17.98 0.94
CA CYS A 400 -2.52 -16.66 0.60
C CYS A 400 -1.17 -16.83 -0.10
N TYR A 401 -1.04 -16.29 -1.32
CA TYR A 401 0.13 -16.44 -2.16
C TYR A 401 0.70 -15.10 -2.58
N LEU A 402 2.01 -15.06 -2.80
CA LEU A 402 2.74 -13.92 -3.34
C LEU A 402 3.37 -14.29 -4.68
N HIS A 403 3.05 -13.53 -5.72
CA HIS A 403 3.69 -13.66 -7.03
C HIS A 403 4.40 -12.36 -7.40
N TYR A 404 5.58 -12.48 -8.00
CA TYR A 404 6.34 -11.37 -8.56
C TYR A 404 6.42 -11.52 -10.08
N SER A 405 6.23 -10.42 -10.80
CA SER A 405 6.49 -10.32 -12.22
C SER A 405 7.23 -9.02 -12.53
N ALA A 406 8.26 -9.08 -13.36
CA ALA A 406 9.00 -7.89 -13.79
C ALA A 406 8.11 -6.94 -14.62
N GLU A 407 7.18 -7.50 -15.38
CA GLU A 407 6.18 -6.76 -16.16
C GLU A 407 4.79 -6.94 -15.59
N ARG A 408 3.89 -6.02 -15.92
CA ARG A 408 2.49 -6.13 -15.51
C ARG A 408 1.82 -7.31 -16.22
N LEU A 409 1.12 -8.16 -15.47
CA LEU A 409 0.38 -9.29 -16.02
C LEU A 409 -0.80 -8.80 -16.87
N THR A 410 -1.08 -9.48 -17.96
CA THR A 410 -2.30 -9.27 -18.75
C THR A 410 -3.53 -9.84 -18.03
N SER A 411 -4.74 -9.49 -18.47
CA SER A 411 -5.97 -10.06 -17.90
C SER A 411 -5.99 -11.59 -17.99
N THR A 412 -5.47 -12.17 -19.08
CA THR A 412 -5.35 -13.63 -19.24
C THR A 412 -4.41 -14.23 -18.20
N GLN A 413 -3.23 -13.64 -18.01
CA GLN A 413 -2.25 -14.12 -17.02
C GLN A 413 -2.77 -13.97 -15.59
N LEU A 414 -3.55 -12.93 -15.30
CA LEU A 414 -4.25 -12.82 -14.01
C LEU A 414 -5.23 -13.97 -13.81
N SER A 415 -6.04 -14.31 -14.81
CA SER A 415 -6.96 -15.45 -14.72
C SER A 415 -6.24 -16.80 -14.59
N GLU A 416 -5.11 -16.99 -15.26
CA GLU A 416 -4.26 -18.18 -15.09
C GLU A 416 -3.72 -18.26 -13.65
N LEU A 417 -3.17 -17.15 -13.13
CA LEU A 417 -2.69 -17.05 -11.75
C LEU A 417 -3.80 -17.33 -10.72
N GLU A 418 -5.03 -16.91 -10.98
CA GLU A 418 -6.20 -17.18 -10.12
C GLU A 418 -6.66 -18.64 -10.19
N SER A 419 -6.50 -19.29 -11.34
CA SER A 419 -6.97 -20.67 -11.55
C SER A 419 -6.12 -21.72 -10.84
N ASP A 420 -4.80 -21.50 -10.74
CA ASP A 420 -3.88 -22.37 -10.01
C ASP A 420 -2.72 -21.56 -9.41
N PRO A 421 -2.96 -20.85 -8.29
CA PRO A 421 -1.96 -19.99 -7.69
C PRO A 421 -0.73 -20.76 -7.22
N ALA A 422 -0.91 -21.99 -6.74
CA ALA A 422 0.15 -22.81 -6.16
C ALA A 422 1.23 -23.21 -7.19
N SER A 423 0.88 -23.27 -8.48
CA SER A 423 1.84 -23.58 -9.55
C SER A 423 2.78 -22.41 -9.89
N ILE A 424 2.35 -21.16 -9.68
CA ILE A 424 3.03 -19.95 -10.20
C ILE A 424 3.51 -19.01 -9.07
N ALA A 425 2.88 -19.06 -7.90
CA ALA A 425 3.12 -18.14 -6.78
C ALA A 425 3.72 -18.85 -5.56
N GLU A 426 4.37 -18.08 -4.68
CA GLU A 426 4.92 -18.58 -3.42
C GLU A 426 3.83 -18.58 -2.34
N PRO A 427 3.54 -19.72 -1.68
CA PRO A 427 2.58 -19.77 -0.58
C PRO A 427 3.15 -19.08 0.66
N LEU A 428 2.37 -18.24 1.33
CA LEU A 428 2.77 -17.53 2.55
C LEU A 428 2.50 -18.33 3.83
N THR A 429 2.61 -19.67 3.78
CA THR A 429 2.29 -20.55 4.91
C THR A 429 3.21 -20.34 6.11
N ASP A 430 4.48 -19.98 5.88
CA ASP A 430 5.47 -19.72 6.94
C ASP A 430 5.07 -18.56 7.88
N LEU A 431 4.05 -17.76 7.53
CA LEU A 431 3.49 -16.73 8.41
C LEU A 431 2.89 -17.30 9.70
N GLU A 432 2.51 -18.59 9.72
CA GLU A 432 2.02 -19.30 10.91
C GLU A 432 2.99 -19.27 12.09
N MET A 433 4.28 -19.10 11.81
CA MET A 433 5.33 -18.97 12.82
C MET A 433 5.08 -17.80 13.77
N TYR A 434 4.32 -16.77 13.35
CA TYR A 434 3.95 -15.65 14.20
C TYR A 434 3.14 -16.08 15.42
N SER A 435 2.15 -16.96 15.27
CA SER A 435 1.32 -17.40 16.41
C SER A 435 2.13 -18.14 17.48
N SER A 436 3.17 -18.86 17.06
CA SER A 436 4.02 -19.64 17.98
C SER A 436 5.14 -18.81 18.60
N ASN A 437 5.80 -17.97 17.80
CA ASN A 437 7.04 -17.31 18.18
C ASN A 437 6.90 -15.82 18.46
N GLN A 438 5.78 -15.22 18.03
CA GLN A 438 5.58 -13.77 18.02
C GLN A 438 6.68 -13.02 17.24
N SER A 439 7.46 -13.73 16.42
CA SER A 439 8.53 -13.18 15.60
C SER A 439 8.83 -14.04 14.36
N PHE A 440 9.58 -13.47 13.43
CA PHE A 440 10.05 -14.12 12.20
C PHE A 440 11.54 -14.45 12.22
N ASP A 441 12.24 -14.30 13.36
CA ASP A 441 13.71 -14.45 13.45
C ASP A 441 14.23 -15.86 13.10
N ASN A 442 13.34 -16.86 13.10
CA ASN A 442 13.61 -18.22 12.66
C ASN A 442 12.44 -18.79 11.83
N ALA A 443 11.67 -17.93 11.15
CA ALA A 443 10.76 -18.40 10.12
C ALA A 443 11.59 -19.09 9.02
N GLY A 444 11.00 -20.05 8.31
CA GLY A 444 11.68 -21.05 7.48
C GLY A 444 12.54 -20.50 6.32
N ASN A 445 12.51 -21.20 5.18
CA ASN A 445 13.35 -20.78 4.05
C ASN A 445 12.75 -19.60 3.28
N LEU A 446 11.42 -19.47 3.24
CA LEU A 446 10.73 -18.44 2.46
C LEU A 446 10.53 -17.16 3.28
N VAL A 447 10.00 -17.26 4.49
CA VAL A 447 9.81 -16.11 5.38
C VAL A 447 10.92 -16.05 6.41
N ARG A 448 11.47 -14.86 6.67
CA ARG A 448 12.48 -14.61 7.71
C ARG A 448 12.34 -13.21 8.30
N ALA A 449 13.07 -12.89 9.36
CA ALA A 449 13.19 -11.51 9.82
C ALA A 449 13.94 -10.64 8.81
N VAL A 450 13.57 -9.36 8.72
CA VAL A 450 14.25 -8.38 7.86
C VAL A 450 15.74 -8.30 8.25
N PRO A 451 16.68 -8.62 7.34
CA PRO A 451 18.10 -8.62 7.67
C PRO A 451 18.68 -7.20 7.72
N LYS A 452 19.84 -7.08 8.36
CA LYS A 452 20.67 -5.86 8.36
C LYS A 452 21.43 -5.78 7.04
N THR A 453 20.91 -5.16 5.98
CA THR A 453 21.70 -4.99 4.74
C THR A 453 22.57 -3.73 4.75
N SER A 454 23.85 -3.89 4.43
CA SER A 454 24.85 -2.82 4.32
C SER A 454 25.14 -2.49 2.85
N THR A 455 24.41 -1.53 2.26
CA THR A 455 24.86 -0.80 1.06
C THR A 455 24.14 0.54 0.97
N GLN A 456 24.88 1.60 0.63
CA GLN A 456 24.46 3.01 0.68
C GLN A 456 23.48 3.45 -0.44
N ALA A 457 22.57 2.56 -0.87
CA ALA A 457 21.54 2.87 -1.87
C ALA A 457 20.20 3.27 -1.21
N ALA A 458 19.30 3.93 -1.96
CA ALA A 458 17.98 4.37 -1.48
C ALA A 458 17.12 3.22 -0.94
N SER A 459 17.24 2.02 -1.53
CA SER A 459 16.65 0.76 -1.06
C SER A 459 17.11 0.38 0.35
N GLY A 460 18.38 0.60 0.68
CA GLY A 460 18.95 0.35 2.01
C GLY A 460 18.32 1.20 3.11
N ALA A 461 17.89 2.42 2.82
CA ALA A 461 17.24 3.28 3.82
C ALA A 461 15.87 2.74 4.25
N LEU A 462 15.08 2.20 3.30
CA LEU A 462 13.78 1.60 3.57
C LEU A 462 13.93 0.33 4.43
N VAL A 463 14.82 -0.58 4.05
CA VAL A 463 15.10 -1.81 4.82
C VAL A 463 15.54 -1.48 6.24
N ASN A 464 16.48 -0.54 6.38
CA ASN A 464 16.99 -0.13 7.69
C ASN A 464 15.92 0.51 8.57
N SER A 465 14.93 1.19 7.99
CA SER A 465 13.80 1.78 8.73
C SER A 465 12.84 0.72 9.29
N GLN A 466 12.85 -0.49 8.72
CA GLN A 466 12.00 -1.63 9.07
C GLN A 466 12.71 -2.66 9.95
N ASN A 467 14.00 -2.47 10.20
CA ASN A 467 14.81 -3.36 11.01
C ASN A 467 14.34 -3.38 12.48
N ASN A 468 14.21 -4.57 13.06
CA ASN A 468 13.65 -4.82 14.39
C ASN A 468 12.19 -4.35 14.58
N CYS A 469 11.46 -4.09 13.48
CA CYS A 469 10.02 -3.80 13.53
C CYS A 469 9.15 -5.07 13.53
N ASN A 470 9.76 -6.26 13.53
CA ASN A 470 9.09 -7.56 13.43
C ASN A 470 8.22 -7.68 12.17
N ILE A 471 8.77 -7.21 11.05
CA ILE A 471 8.21 -7.36 9.70
C ILE A 471 8.75 -8.65 9.10
N ALA A 472 7.91 -9.38 8.37
CA ALA A 472 8.30 -10.60 7.68
C ALA A 472 8.99 -10.25 6.35
N ALA A 473 10.29 -10.54 6.23
CA ALA A 473 10.93 -10.53 4.93
C ALA A 473 10.55 -11.81 4.18
N VAL A 474 9.96 -11.68 3.00
CA VAL A 474 9.60 -12.82 2.16
C VAL A 474 10.64 -12.92 1.06
N LYS A 475 11.43 -13.98 1.12
CA LYS A 475 12.47 -14.28 0.15
C LYS A 475 11.82 -14.61 -1.18
N MET A 476 11.99 -13.72 -2.13
CA MET A 476 11.74 -14.02 -3.52
C MET A 476 13.00 -14.66 -4.07
N ALA A 477 12.84 -15.86 -4.62
CA ALA A 477 13.77 -16.23 -5.67
C ALA A 477 13.67 -15.13 -6.73
N PRO A 478 14.78 -14.73 -7.37
CA PRO A 478 14.68 -14.33 -8.75
C PRO A 478 14.22 -15.58 -9.51
N LYS A 479 12.97 -16.00 -9.33
CA LYS A 479 12.30 -16.82 -10.33
C LYS A 479 12.38 -15.90 -11.53
N GLY A 480 13.28 -16.27 -12.45
CA GLY A 480 13.68 -15.44 -13.57
C GLY A 480 12.45 -14.81 -14.18
N ALA A 481 12.61 -13.59 -14.71
CA ALA A 481 11.58 -12.98 -15.54
C ALA A 481 10.86 -14.09 -16.31
N LEU A 482 9.51 -14.12 -16.22
CA LEU A 482 8.67 -15.15 -16.86
C LEU A 482 9.31 -15.57 -18.17
N PRO A 483 9.42 -16.88 -18.49
CA PRO A 483 10.09 -17.33 -19.69
C PRO A 483 9.66 -16.47 -20.86
N CYS A 484 10.61 -15.81 -21.50
CA CYS A 484 10.29 -14.81 -22.49
C CYS A 484 11.00 -15.06 -23.81
N LEU A 485 10.33 -14.68 -24.88
CA LEU A 485 10.84 -14.68 -26.23
C LEU A 485 10.79 -13.26 -26.75
N ARG A 486 11.95 -12.68 -27.06
CA ARG A 486 12.02 -11.43 -27.81
C ARG A 486 12.09 -11.76 -29.29
N TYR A 487 11.17 -11.23 -30.08
CA TYR A 487 11.01 -11.56 -31.49
C TYR A 487 10.85 -10.27 -32.31
N LEU A 488 11.55 -10.19 -33.44
CA LEU A 488 11.48 -9.05 -34.35
C LEU A 488 10.15 -9.11 -35.11
N TYR A 489 9.30 -8.11 -34.93
CA TYR A 489 7.98 -8.10 -35.57
C TYR A 489 8.10 -7.80 -37.08
N GLU A 490 7.54 -8.67 -37.91
CA GLU A 490 7.50 -8.55 -39.37
C GLU A 490 6.08 -8.25 -39.85
N GLU A 491 5.79 -6.97 -40.08
CA GLU A 491 4.46 -6.46 -40.46
C GLU A 491 3.85 -7.13 -41.71
N SER A 492 4.68 -7.63 -42.63
CA SER A 492 4.23 -8.30 -43.85
C SER A 492 3.86 -9.78 -43.65
N VAL A 493 4.20 -10.38 -42.52
CA VAL A 493 4.03 -11.83 -42.26
C VAL A 493 3.18 -12.07 -41.03
N ASP A 494 3.45 -11.34 -39.94
CA ASP A 494 2.84 -11.57 -38.65
C ASP A 494 1.40 -11.08 -38.61
N GLN A 495 0.48 -11.98 -38.28
CA GLN A 495 -0.92 -11.65 -38.06
C GLN A 495 -1.19 -11.39 -36.58
N GLU A 496 -2.19 -10.56 -36.28
CA GLU A 496 -2.51 -10.20 -34.89
C GLU A 496 -2.79 -11.43 -34.02
N ASP A 497 -3.41 -12.47 -34.56
CA ASP A 497 -3.79 -13.69 -33.85
C ASP A 497 -2.78 -14.84 -33.94
N ASP A 498 -1.64 -14.64 -34.61
CA ASP A 498 -0.51 -15.55 -34.49
C ASP A 498 -0.01 -15.57 -33.04
N PHE A 499 0.67 -16.64 -32.62
CA PHE A 499 1.17 -16.76 -31.26
C PHE A 499 2.45 -17.57 -31.16
N PHE A 500 3.18 -17.34 -30.09
CA PHE A 500 4.18 -18.28 -29.58
C PHE A 500 3.60 -19.04 -28.40
N ALA A 501 4.05 -20.26 -28.18
CA ALA A 501 3.67 -21.03 -27.01
C ALA A 501 4.80 -21.93 -26.52
N LEU A 502 4.86 -22.11 -25.20
CA LEU A 502 5.55 -23.24 -24.60
C LEU A 502 4.56 -24.40 -24.47
N ARG A 503 4.96 -25.60 -24.86
CA ARG A 503 4.11 -26.80 -24.82
C ARG A 503 4.84 -28.00 -24.25
N CYS A 504 4.19 -28.75 -23.37
CA CYS A 504 4.59 -30.11 -23.01
C CYS A 504 3.55 -31.09 -23.58
N ARG A 505 3.97 -32.01 -24.46
CA ARG A 505 3.04 -33.00 -25.05
C ARG A 505 2.67 -34.10 -24.07
N GLU A 506 3.58 -34.47 -23.17
CA GLU A 506 3.39 -35.57 -22.22
C GLU A 506 2.36 -35.22 -21.15
N ASN A 507 2.37 -33.96 -20.69
CA ASN A 507 1.48 -33.47 -19.64
C ASN A 507 0.32 -32.61 -20.16
N GLU A 508 0.04 -32.65 -21.47
CA GLU A 508 -1.03 -31.89 -22.14
C GLU A 508 -1.07 -30.39 -21.76
N TRP A 509 0.09 -29.80 -21.50
CA TRP A 509 0.21 -28.40 -21.05
C TRP A 509 0.65 -27.49 -22.18
N MET A 510 0.06 -26.28 -22.27
CA MET A 510 0.46 -25.25 -23.22
C MET A 510 0.19 -23.85 -22.67
N SER A 511 1.21 -22.99 -22.65
CA SER A 511 1.07 -21.56 -22.38
C SER A 511 1.27 -20.76 -23.67
N LYS A 512 0.27 -19.96 -24.07
CA LYS A 512 0.26 -19.19 -25.34
C LYS A 512 0.43 -17.69 -25.08
N SER A 513 1.19 -17.04 -25.94
CA SER A 513 1.37 -15.59 -26.00
C SER A 513 1.14 -15.09 -27.42
N PHE A 514 0.06 -14.34 -27.65
CA PHE A 514 -0.38 -13.90 -28.98
C PHE A 514 0.36 -12.63 -29.46
N MET A 515 0.54 -12.47 -30.77
CA MET A 515 1.20 -11.30 -31.40
C MET A 515 0.59 -9.98 -30.97
N ARG A 516 -0.74 -9.90 -30.88
CA ARG A 516 -1.39 -8.67 -30.37
C ARG A 516 -1.14 -8.41 -28.88
N ALA A 517 -0.70 -9.39 -28.10
CA ALA A 517 -0.49 -9.26 -26.66
C ALA A 517 0.81 -8.58 -26.27
N ALA A 518 1.79 -8.55 -27.17
CA ALA A 518 3.08 -7.91 -26.95
C ALA A 518 3.13 -6.52 -27.61
N GLN A 519 3.74 -5.54 -26.93
CA GLN A 519 4.02 -4.22 -27.52
C GLN A 519 5.35 -4.22 -28.29
N LEU A 520 5.42 -3.36 -29.30
CA LEU A 520 6.66 -3.07 -30.03
C LEU A 520 7.55 -2.18 -29.17
N ASP A 521 8.80 -2.58 -28.97
CA ASP A 521 9.83 -1.73 -28.38
C ASP A 521 10.44 -0.77 -29.43
N ASP A 522 11.26 0.17 -28.96
CA ASP A 522 11.93 1.18 -29.81
C ASP A 522 12.86 0.57 -30.88
N GLU A 523 13.23 -0.70 -30.74
CA GLU A 523 14.07 -1.45 -31.67
C GLU A 523 13.26 -2.31 -32.66
N GLY A 524 11.92 -2.29 -32.57
CA GLY A 524 11.03 -3.05 -33.44
C GLY A 524 10.75 -4.49 -32.99
N TYR A 525 11.09 -4.86 -31.76
CA TYR A 525 10.84 -6.19 -31.22
C TYR A 525 9.58 -6.24 -30.36
N LYS A 526 8.95 -7.40 -30.32
CA LYS A 526 7.90 -7.76 -29.36
C LYS A 526 8.45 -8.78 -28.38
N THR A 527 8.18 -8.58 -27.09
CA THR A 527 8.54 -9.55 -26.05
C THR A 527 7.31 -10.32 -25.60
N PHE A 528 7.37 -11.64 -25.76
CA PHE A 528 6.33 -12.59 -25.40
C PHE A 528 6.70 -13.25 -24.08
N TYR A 529 5.75 -13.31 -23.15
CA TYR A 529 5.93 -13.97 -21.86
C TYR A 529 5.06 -15.22 -21.78
N PHE A 530 5.60 -16.26 -21.16
CA PHE A 530 4.92 -17.54 -20.97
C PHE A 530 4.80 -17.87 -19.48
N SER A 531 3.74 -18.59 -19.13
CA SER A 531 3.54 -19.16 -17.80
C SER A 531 4.58 -20.26 -17.57
N PHE A 532 5.03 -20.44 -16.33
CA PHE A 532 5.90 -21.57 -16.02
C PHE A 532 5.14 -22.89 -16.22
N PRO A 533 5.82 -23.93 -16.72
CA PRO A 533 5.21 -25.24 -16.81
C PRO A 533 5.04 -25.86 -15.41
N PRO A 534 4.07 -26.77 -15.23
CA PRO A 534 3.84 -27.48 -13.97
C PRO A 534 5.12 -28.14 -13.41
N PRO A 535 5.23 -28.34 -12.08
CA PRO A 535 6.44 -28.89 -11.45
C PRO A 535 6.94 -30.22 -12.02
N GLU A 536 6.03 -31.05 -12.52
CA GLU A 536 6.29 -32.34 -13.17
C GLU A 536 6.84 -32.25 -14.60
N VAL A 537 6.86 -31.06 -15.21
CA VAL A 537 7.38 -30.84 -16.56
C VAL A 537 8.88 -30.52 -16.49
N GLU A 538 9.71 -31.42 -17.00
CA GLU A 538 11.16 -31.21 -17.07
C GLU A 538 11.60 -30.49 -18.36
N THR A 539 10.83 -30.64 -19.45
CA THR A 539 11.14 -30.06 -20.77
C THR A 539 9.90 -29.54 -21.49
N VAL A 540 10.07 -28.51 -22.32
CA VAL A 540 9.01 -27.92 -23.15
C VAL A 540 9.48 -27.69 -24.60
N ASP A 541 8.54 -27.72 -25.54
CA ASP A 541 8.73 -27.26 -26.92
C ASP A 541 8.37 -25.76 -27.01
N LEU A 542 9.15 -24.98 -27.74
CA LEU A 542 8.72 -23.67 -28.25
C LEU A 542 8.03 -23.87 -29.60
N VAL A 543 6.77 -23.43 -29.70
CA VAL A 543 5.97 -23.53 -30.91
C VAL A 543 5.45 -22.17 -31.36
N ARG A 544 5.32 -21.98 -32.67
CA ARG A 544 4.66 -20.84 -33.29
C ARG A 544 3.36 -21.30 -33.93
N GLY A 545 2.24 -20.71 -33.52
CA GLY A 545 0.98 -20.81 -34.24
C GLY A 545 0.90 -19.70 -35.26
N ALA A 546 0.90 -20.04 -36.55
CA ALA A 546 0.83 -19.07 -37.64
C ALA A 546 -0.15 -19.52 -38.73
N HIS A 547 -0.75 -18.55 -39.42
CA HIS A 547 -1.60 -18.82 -40.58
C HIS A 547 -0.74 -18.97 -41.83
N SER A 548 -0.82 -20.12 -42.50
CA SER A 548 -0.15 -20.32 -43.80
C SER A 548 -0.95 -19.72 -44.96
N ASN A 549 -2.26 -19.51 -44.77
CA ASN A 549 -3.16 -18.86 -45.70
C ASN A 549 -4.18 -18.02 -44.91
N PRO A 550 -4.12 -16.67 -44.99
CA PRO A 550 -5.03 -15.80 -44.25
C PRO A 550 -6.52 -16.04 -44.54
N GLY A 551 -6.88 -16.48 -45.75
CA GLY A 551 -8.28 -16.72 -46.14
C GLY A 551 -8.87 -18.05 -45.65
N ALA A 552 -8.03 -19.04 -45.33
CA ALA A 552 -8.49 -20.36 -44.87
C ALA A 552 -8.75 -20.41 -43.35
N GLY A 553 -8.29 -19.40 -42.59
CA GLY A 553 -8.51 -19.29 -41.15
C GLY A 553 -7.98 -20.46 -40.30
N THR A 554 -7.05 -21.26 -40.83
CA THR A 554 -6.47 -22.42 -40.15
C THR A 554 -5.06 -22.08 -39.67
N GLN A 555 -4.83 -22.17 -38.35
CA GLN A 555 -3.51 -22.00 -37.75
C GLN A 555 -2.72 -23.31 -37.79
N HIS A 556 -1.49 -23.24 -38.28
CA HIS A 556 -0.54 -24.34 -38.21
C HIS A 556 0.42 -24.13 -37.05
N LEU A 557 0.65 -25.20 -36.28
CA LEU A 557 1.67 -25.23 -35.23
C LEU A 557 3.00 -25.64 -35.84
N ILE A 558 3.94 -24.70 -35.87
CA ILE A 558 5.32 -24.90 -36.30
C ILE A 558 6.15 -25.04 -35.04
N VAL A 559 6.85 -26.17 -34.89
CA VAL A 559 7.78 -26.35 -33.78
C VAL A 559 9.07 -25.61 -34.10
N MET A 560 9.45 -24.67 -33.25
CA MET A 560 10.65 -23.86 -33.42
C MET A 560 11.86 -24.50 -32.74
N GLU A 561 11.65 -25.02 -31.52
CA GLU A 561 12.68 -25.69 -30.74
C GLU A 561 12.03 -26.76 -29.85
N GLU A 562 12.65 -27.92 -29.75
CA GLU A 562 12.15 -29.08 -28.98
C GLU A 562 13.00 -29.32 -27.74
N GLY A 563 12.36 -29.79 -26.67
CA GLY A 563 13.07 -30.32 -25.49
C GLY A 563 13.87 -29.27 -24.71
N ILE A 564 13.41 -28.02 -24.66
CA ILE A 564 14.03 -26.95 -23.87
C ILE A 564 13.91 -27.32 -22.39
N PRO A 565 15.02 -27.50 -21.65
CA PRO A 565 14.96 -27.77 -20.22
C PRO A 565 14.34 -26.58 -19.48
N VAL A 566 13.38 -26.85 -18.60
CA VAL A 566 12.70 -25.79 -17.80
C VAL A 566 13.70 -25.01 -16.95
N SER A 567 14.79 -25.65 -16.50
CA SER A 567 15.89 -25.00 -15.80
C SER A 567 16.56 -23.87 -16.60
N LYS A 568 16.56 -23.92 -17.94
CA LYS A 568 17.08 -22.82 -18.78
C LYS A 568 16.11 -21.65 -18.91
N LEU A 569 14.83 -21.86 -18.62
CA LEU A 569 13.79 -20.84 -18.68
C LEU A 569 13.64 -20.07 -17.36
N LEU A 570 14.23 -20.60 -16.29
CA LEU A 570 14.15 -20.07 -14.93
C LEU A 570 15.25 -19.03 -14.60
N GLY A 571 16.21 -18.82 -15.51
CA GLY A 571 17.43 -18.03 -15.26
C GLY A 571 18.60 -18.88 -14.84
#